data_AF-A0A7S9H362-F1
#
_entry.id   AF-A0A7S9H362-F1
#
_cell.length_a   1.000
_cell.length_b   1.000
_cell.length_c   1.000
_cell.angle_alpha   90.00
_cell.angle_beta   90.00
_cell.angle_gamma   90.00
#
_symmetry.space_group_name_H-M   'P 1'
#
loop_
_entity.id
_entity.type
_entity.pdbx_description
1 polymer ?
#
loop_
_entity_poly.entity_id
_entity_poly.type
_entity_poly.pdbx_seq_one_letter_code
_entity_poly.pdbx_strand_id
1 'polypeptide(L)'
;MNLAPAVAQAPKQAVASPALQKEFDGFIGKFRAALKANDSAAVAGMTRLPFMNDKAIGDAAQFRAKTYPTSFTAKNRACIQRGKAVYDRDQENNDNYFVFCGDLIFVFTKTPAGFLFTDVGAND
;
A
#
# COMPACT_ATOMS: atom_id res chain seq x y z
N MET A 1 -17.67 -12.45 -44.97
CA MET A 1 -17.08 -11.38 -44.15
C MET A 1 -16.25 -12.04 -43.07
N ASN A 2 -14.92 -11.95 -43.15
CA ASN A 2 -14.01 -12.54 -42.16
C ASN A 2 -13.82 -11.54 -41.02
N LEU A 3 -14.33 -11.86 -39.83
CA LEU A 3 -14.03 -11.11 -38.61
C LEU A 3 -12.68 -11.60 -38.08
N ALA A 4 -11.63 -10.80 -38.25
CA ALA A 4 -10.35 -11.05 -37.60
C ALA A 4 -10.48 -10.81 -36.08
N PRO A 5 -9.85 -11.64 -35.23
CA PRO A 5 -9.85 -11.39 -33.79
C PRO A 5 -9.02 -10.14 -33.48
N ALA A 6 -9.62 -9.17 -32.79
CA ALA A 6 -8.87 -8.09 -32.19
C ALA A 6 -7.99 -8.66 -31.07
N VAL A 7 -6.68 -8.66 -31.27
CA VAL A 7 -5.73 -8.96 -30.19
C VAL A 7 -5.78 -7.79 -29.21
N ALA A 8 -6.48 -7.96 -28.10
CA ALA A 8 -6.45 -7.01 -27.00
C ALA A 8 -5.00 -6.89 -26.52
N GLN A 9 -4.38 -5.74 -26.77
CA GLN A 9 -3.07 -5.43 -26.19
C GLN A 9 -3.26 -5.42 -24.67
N ALA A 10 -2.50 -6.25 -23.96
CA ALA A 10 -2.47 -6.19 -22.51
C ALA A 10 -2.18 -4.74 -22.09
N PRO A 11 -2.92 -4.17 -21.13
CA PRO A 11 -2.70 -2.80 -20.70
C PRO A 11 -1.23 -2.66 -20.28
N LYS A 12 -0.54 -1.66 -20.85
CA LYS A 12 0.83 -1.34 -20.44
C LYS A 12 0.81 -1.03 -18.94
N GLN A 13 1.67 -1.71 -18.18
CA GLN A 13 1.86 -1.38 -16.76
C GLN A 13 2.14 0.11 -16.61
N ALA A 14 1.39 0.76 -15.74
CA ALA A 14 1.63 2.15 -15.40
C ALA A 14 3.05 2.30 -14.82
N VAL A 15 3.68 3.44 -15.08
CA VAL A 15 5.01 3.77 -14.56
C VAL A 15 4.94 5.10 -13.84
N ALA A 16 5.40 5.15 -12.60
CA ALA A 16 5.44 6.36 -11.82
C ALA A 16 6.40 7.38 -12.44
N SER A 17 6.07 8.67 -12.33
CA SER A 17 7.04 9.70 -12.67
C SER A 17 8.26 9.64 -11.72
N PRO A 18 9.47 10.07 -12.15
CA PRO A 18 10.65 10.04 -11.29
C PRO A 18 10.49 10.81 -9.97
N ALA A 19 9.75 11.94 -10.01
CA ALA A 19 9.48 12.73 -8.81
C ALA A 19 8.58 11.98 -7.82
N LEU A 20 7.52 11.34 -8.33
CA LEU A 20 6.61 10.54 -7.52
C LEU A 20 7.31 9.31 -6.92
N GLN A 21 8.15 8.63 -7.70
CA GLN A 21 8.97 7.51 -7.22
C GLN A 21 9.90 7.95 -6.09
N LYS A 22 10.60 9.08 -6.24
CA LYS A 22 11.48 9.62 -5.20
C LYS A 22 10.72 9.94 -3.91
N GLU A 23 9.52 10.51 -4.02
CA GLU A 23 8.67 10.76 -2.85
C GLU A 23 8.28 9.45 -2.16
N PHE A 24 7.84 8.46 -2.94
CA PHE A 24 7.47 7.16 -2.42
C PHE A 24 8.66 6.44 -1.76
N ASP A 25 9.86 6.49 -2.35
CA ASP A 25 11.07 5.90 -1.79
C ASP A 25 11.40 6.46 -0.41
N GLY A 26 11.21 7.78 -0.24
CA GLY A 26 11.38 8.45 1.06
C GLY A 26 10.33 8.01 2.09
N PHE A 27 9.08 7.84 1.67
CA PHE A 27 8.01 7.33 2.52
C PHE A 27 8.22 5.86 2.92
N ILE A 28 8.39 4.96 1.94
CA ILE A 28 8.50 3.51 2.17
C ILE A 28 9.75 3.17 2.97
N GLY A 29 10.83 3.96 2.84
CA GLY A 29 12.02 3.84 3.68
C GLY A 29 11.70 4.01 5.17
N LYS A 30 10.95 5.07 5.53
CA LYS A 30 10.51 5.32 6.92
C LYS A 30 9.55 4.24 7.41
N PHE A 31 8.59 3.85 6.56
CA PHE A 31 7.63 2.80 6.87
C PHE A 31 8.32 1.48 7.18
N ARG A 32 9.26 1.05 6.33
CA ARG A 32 10.05 -0.18 6.53
C ARG A 32 10.93 -0.11 7.78
N ALA A 33 11.49 1.06 8.09
CA ALA A 33 12.26 1.25 9.32
C ALA A 33 11.36 1.04 10.57
N ALA A 34 10.15 1.59 10.56
CA ALA A 34 9.17 1.37 11.63
C ALA A 34 8.77 -0.11 11.76
N LEU A 35 8.55 -0.80 10.62
CA LEU A 35 8.28 -2.25 10.63
C LEU A 35 9.44 -3.07 11.18
N LYS A 36 10.69 -2.70 10.86
CA LYS A 36 11.89 -3.36 11.38
C LYS A 36 12.01 -3.21 12.89
N ALA A 37 11.66 -2.04 13.42
CA ALA A 37 11.61 -1.77 14.86
C ALA A 37 10.38 -2.35 15.56
N ASN A 38 9.44 -2.94 14.82
CA ASN A 38 8.11 -3.33 15.32
C ASN A 38 7.38 -2.16 16.00
N ASP A 39 7.57 -0.95 15.48
CA ASP A 39 7.02 0.28 16.03
C ASP A 39 5.61 0.52 15.50
N SER A 40 4.62 0.05 16.26
CA SER A 40 3.20 0.23 15.91
C SER A 40 2.75 1.69 15.94
N ALA A 41 3.40 2.55 16.73
CA ALA A 41 3.04 3.96 16.84
C ALA A 41 3.49 4.73 15.60
N ALA A 42 4.73 4.52 15.16
CA ALA A 42 5.23 5.12 13.92
C ALA A 42 4.42 4.64 12.70
N VAL A 43 4.08 3.34 12.64
CA VAL A 43 3.24 2.82 11.55
C VAL A 43 1.87 3.48 11.56
N ALA A 44 1.22 3.61 12.72
CA ALA A 44 -0.06 4.31 12.83
C ALA A 44 0.01 5.78 12.39
N GLY A 45 1.12 6.47 12.65
CA GLY A 45 1.35 7.84 12.20
C GLY A 45 1.54 7.99 10.68
N MET A 46 1.80 6.88 9.97
CA MET A 46 1.90 6.82 8.51
C MET A 46 0.66 6.18 7.87
N THR A 47 -0.41 5.98 8.63
CA THR A 47 -1.65 5.36 8.20
C THR A 47 -2.75 6.41 7.99
N ARG A 48 -3.56 6.26 6.94
CA ARG A 48 -4.80 7.03 6.79
C ARG A 48 -5.84 6.53 7.79
N LEU A 49 -6.32 7.43 8.64
CA LEU A 49 -7.36 7.15 9.64
C LEU A 49 -8.63 7.94 9.30
N PRO A 50 -9.85 7.40 9.53
CA PRO A 50 -10.16 6.02 9.94
C PRO A 50 -9.62 4.99 8.95
N PHE A 51 -9.01 3.92 9.47
CA PHE A 51 -8.36 2.91 8.61
C PHE A 51 -9.42 2.15 7.80
N MET A 52 -9.20 2.01 6.49
CA MET A 52 -10.17 1.40 5.55
C MET A 52 -11.59 1.99 5.64
N ASN A 53 -11.72 3.25 6.06
CA ASN A 53 -13.00 3.91 6.35
C ASN A 53 -13.84 3.24 7.46
N ASP A 54 -13.27 2.32 8.24
CA ASP A 54 -13.92 1.71 9.40
C ASP A 54 -13.86 2.63 10.62
N LYS A 55 -15.03 3.08 11.08
CA LYS A 55 -15.16 3.95 12.26
C LYS A 55 -14.71 3.27 13.56
N ALA A 56 -14.68 1.93 13.61
CA ALA A 56 -14.14 1.20 14.75
C ALA A 56 -12.60 1.27 14.84
N ILE A 57 -11.95 1.80 13.80
CA ILE A 57 -10.51 2.03 13.67
C ILE A 57 -10.27 3.50 13.29
N GLY A 58 -10.92 4.40 14.02
CA GLY A 58 -10.93 5.84 13.80
C GLY A 58 -9.66 6.57 14.22
N ASP A 59 -8.85 6.00 15.09
CA ASP A 59 -7.64 6.64 15.60
C ASP A 59 -6.43 5.69 15.67
N ALA A 60 -5.28 6.27 15.98
CA ALA A 60 -4.00 5.55 16.06
C ALA A 60 -4.01 4.47 17.16
N ALA A 61 -4.69 4.69 18.29
CA ALA A 61 -4.75 3.70 19.36
C ALA A 61 -5.58 2.48 18.93
N GLN A 62 -6.71 2.71 18.27
CA GLN A 62 -7.57 1.67 17.74
C GLN A 62 -6.87 0.88 16.62
N PHE A 63 -6.16 1.55 15.71
CA PHE A 63 -5.34 0.88 14.69
C PHE A 63 -4.28 -0.02 15.31
N ARG A 64 -3.54 0.49 16.32
CA ARG A 64 -2.50 -0.29 17.02
C ARG A 64 -3.07 -1.50 17.75
N ALA A 65 -4.28 -1.37 18.31
CA ALA A 65 -4.92 -2.45 19.07
C ALA A 65 -5.55 -3.52 18.15
N LYS A 66 -6.14 -3.12 17.02
CA LYS A 66 -6.99 -4.00 16.20
C LYS A 66 -6.34 -4.47 14.90
N THR A 67 -5.66 -3.57 14.20
CA THR A 67 -5.10 -3.83 12.86
C THR A 67 -3.65 -4.26 12.92
N TYR A 68 -2.83 -3.57 13.72
CA TYR A 68 -1.40 -3.87 13.78
C TYR A 68 -1.09 -5.33 14.12
N PRO A 69 -1.66 -5.95 15.18
CA PRO A 69 -1.32 -7.33 15.54
C PRO A 69 -1.79 -8.36 14.51
N THR A 70 -2.86 -8.07 13.77
CA THR A 70 -3.46 -9.00 12.80
C THR A 70 -2.80 -8.89 11.42
N SER A 71 -2.63 -7.67 10.90
CA SER A 71 -2.08 -7.44 9.56
C SER A 71 -0.55 -7.39 9.54
N PHE A 72 0.09 -6.91 10.61
CA PHE A 72 1.55 -6.76 10.69
C PHE A 72 2.18 -7.84 11.55
N THR A 73 1.89 -9.11 11.25
CA THR A 73 2.61 -10.26 11.84
C THR A 73 4.11 -10.21 11.53
N ALA A 74 4.93 -10.98 12.25
CA ALA A 74 6.37 -11.04 11.96
C ALA A 74 6.67 -11.41 10.49
N LYS A 75 5.88 -12.35 9.93
CA LYS A 75 5.92 -12.75 8.51
C LYS A 75 5.65 -11.56 7.60
N ASN A 76 4.56 -10.83 7.83
CA ASN A 76 4.16 -9.73 6.96
C ASN A 76 5.13 -8.55 7.06
N ARG A 77 5.60 -8.19 8.27
CA ARG A 77 6.62 -7.15 8.43
C ARG A 77 7.90 -7.49 7.67
N ALA A 78 8.35 -8.74 7.77
CA ALA A 78 9.55 -9.22 7.07
C ALA A 78 9.36 -9.22 5.54
N CYS A 79 8.15 -9.54 5.06
CA CYS A 79 7.80 -9.46 3.65
C CYS A 79 7.80 -8.01 3.16
N ILE A 80 7.08 -7.08 3.80
CA ILE A 80 6.98 -5.69 3.36
C ILE A 80 8.34 -4.98 3.33
N GLN A 81 9.23 -5.32 4.27
CA GLN A 81 10.61 -4.82 4.29
C GLN A 81 11.41 -5.18 3.03
N ARG A 82 11.11 -6.30 2.38
CA ARG A 82 11.86 -6.84 1.22
C ARG A 82 11.09 -6.79 -0.09
N GLY A 83 9.76 -6.78 -0.03
CA GLY A 83 8.87 -6.88 -1.17
C GLY A 83 9.00 -5.68 -2.09
N LYS A 84 9.01 -5.92 -3.40
CA LYS A 84 8.97 -4.85 -4.40
C LYS A 84 7.63 -4.13 -4.31
N ALA A 85 7.66 -2.80 -4.27
CA ALA A 85 6.46 -2.00 -4.45
C ALA A 85 6.16 -1.88 -5.96
N VAL A 86 4.94 -2.20 -6.36
CA VAL A 86 4.45 -2.08 -7.73
C VAL A 86 3.59 -0.83 -7.80
N TYR A 87 3.84 0.03 -8.78
CA TYR A 87 3.03 1.22 -9.02
C TYR A 87 1.84 0.89 -9.92
N ASP A 88 0.67 1.44 -9.61
CA ASP A 88 -0.45 1.52 -10.54
C ASP A 88 -1.37 2.71 -10.20
N ARG A 89 -2.30 3.03 -11.10
CA ARG A 89 -3.39 3.99 -10.83
C ARG A 89 -4.72 3.26 -10.72
N ASP A 90 -5.51 3.63 -9.73
CA ASP A 90 -6.87 3.10 -9.61
C ASP A 90 -7.84 3.78 -10.60
N GLN A 91 -9.11 3.38 -10.60
CA GLN A 91 -10.14 3.92 -11.50
C GLN A 91 -10.44 5.41 -11.22
N GLU A 92 -10.10 5.90 -10.03
CA GLU A 92 -10.21 7.30 -9.63
C GLU A 92 -8.93 8.10 -9.96
N ASN A 93 -7.97 7.45 -10.64
CA ASN A 93 -6.70 8.02 -11.06
C ASN A 93 -5.78 8.36 -9.87
N ASN A 94 -5.96 7.76 -8.70
CA ASN A 94 -5.02 7.95 -7.58
C ASN A 94 -3.73 7.18 -7.84
N ASP A 95 -2.60 7.77 -7.46
CA ASP A 95 -1.30 7.11 -7.50
C ASP A 95 -1.17 6.12 -6.33
N ASN A 96 -1.00 4.85 -6.64
CA ASN A 96 -0.90 3.78 -5.64
C ASN A 96 0.40 3.00 -5.81
N TYR A 97 0.93 2.53 -4.68
CA TYR A 97 1.95 1.51 -4.63
C TYR A 97 1.44 0.31 -3.83
N PHE A 98 1.73 -0.88 -4.32
CA PHE A 98 1.26 -2.14 -3.77
C PHE A 98 2.44 -3.01 -3.38
N VAL A 99 2.42 -3.57 -2.18
CA VAL A 99 3.37 -4.60 -1.76
C VAL A 99 2.61 -5.88 -1.49
N PHE A 100 2.89 -6.90 -2.30
CA PHE A 100 2.24 -8.20 -2.26
C PHE A 100 2.97 -9.13 -1.29
N CYS A 101 2.23 -9.67 -0.31
CA CYS A 101 2.76 -10.49 0.77
C CYS A 101 1.89 -11.72 1.02
N GLY A 102 2.05 -12.74 0.16
CA GLY A 102 1.18 -13.92 0.16
C GLY A 102 -0.22 -13.52 -0.29
N ASP A 103 -1.21 -13.79 0.56
CA ASP A 103 -2.63 -13.54 0.27
C ASP A 103 -3.06 -12.10 0.55
N LEU A 104 -2.12 -11.22 0.93
CA LEU A 104 -2.39 -9.83 1.31
C LEU A 104 -1.66 -8.85 0.39
N ILE A 105 -2.34 -7.77 0.06
CA ILE A 105 -1.80 -6.60 -0.65
C ILE A 105 -1.79 -5.43 0.31
N PHE A 106 -0.62 -4.85 0.58
CA PHE A 106 -0.49 -3.62 1.37
C PHE A 106 -0.48 -2.43 0.41
N VAL A 107 -1.46 -1.55 0.57
CA VAL A 107 -1.70 -0.42 -0.35
C VAL A 107 -1.21 0.88 0.26
N PHE A 108 -0.47 1.64 -0.53
CA PHE A 108 0.04 2.96 -0.19
C PHE A 108 -0.42 3.96 -1.25
N THR A 109 -1.19 4.96 -0.84
CA THR A 109 -1.80 5.92 -1.78
C THR A 109 -1.20 7.31 -1.60
N LYS A 110 -0.95 8.00 -2.70
CA LYS A 110 -0.55 9.41 -2.68
C LYS A 110 -1.74 10.27 -2.25
N THR A 111 -1.52 11.11 -1.25
CA THR A 111 -2.48 12.14 -0.82
C THR A 111 -1.86 13.53 -1.01
N PRO A 112 -2.66 14.62 -0.88
CA PRO A 112 -2.12 15.98 -0.87
C PRO A 112 -1.04 16.20 0.20
N ALA A 113 -1.11 15.49 1.33
CA ALA A 113 -0.15 15.60 2.43
C ALA A 113 1.08 14.68 2.29
N GLY A 114 1.10 13.81 1.27
CA GLY A 114 2.14 12.78 1.11
C GLY A 114 1.55 11.39 0.95
N PHE A 115 2.41 10.39 0.83
CA PHE A 115 1.97 8.98 0.86
C PHE A 115 1.51 8.56 2.26
N LEU A 116 0.46 7.73 2.29
CA LEU A 116 -0.03 7.06 3.49
C LEU A 116 -0.27 5.59 3.18
N PHE A 117 -0.16 4.74 4.21
CA PHE A 117 -0.71 3.39 4.20
C PHE A 117 -2.24 3.47 4.35
N THR A 118 -2.98 2.91 3.39
CA THR A 118 -4.41 3.17 3.25
C THR A 118 -5.28 1.92 3.36
N ASP A 119 -4.75 0.76 3.01
CA ASP A 119 -5.56 -0.46 2.89
C ASP A 119 -4.73 -1.75 3.01
N VAL A 120 -5.38 -2.84 3.43
CA VAL A 120 -4.93 -4.22 3.23
C VAL A 120 -5.99 -4.96 2.41
N GLY A 121 -5.68 -5.23 1.16
CA GLY A 121 -6.52 -6.04 0.27
C GLY A 121 -6.18 -7.52 0.33
N ALA A 122 -7.10 -8.36 -0.16
CA ALA A 122 -6.79 -9.74 -0.52
C ALA A 122 -6.03 -9.79 -1.86
N ASN A 123 -5.13 -10.76 -2.01
CA ASN A 123 -4.45 -11.05 -3.27
C ASN A 123 -5.10 -12.28 -3.90
N ASP A 124 -6.09 -12.06 -4.79
CA ASP A 124 -6.91 -13.08 -5.43
C ASP A 124 -6.51 -13.41 -6.89
#